data_AF-A0A7K4Z0X0-F1
#
_entry.id   AF-A0A7K4Z0X0-F1
#
_cell.length_a   1.000
_cell.length_b   1.000
_cell.length_c   1.000
_cell.angle_alpha   90.00
_cell.angle_beta   90.00
_cell.angle_gamma   90.00
#
_symmetry.space_group_name_H-M   'P 1'
#
loop_
_entity.id
_entity.type
_entity.pdbx_description
1 polymer ?
#
loop_
_entity_poly.entity_id
_entity_poly.type
_entity_poly.pdbx_seq_one_letter_code
_entity_poly.pdbx_strand_id
1 'polypeptide(L)'
;AVGKSTFLKLLGATFPQWHLVTEPVTQWRKVPADGTDEASAGSANLLQMMYQEPARWSYTFQTFSCISRLKAMLEPPPERLPGTPSPVWVFERSVYSDRY
;
A
#
# COMPACT_ATOMS: atom_id res chain seq x y z
N ALA A 1 -4.33 3.77 -15.77
CA ALA A 1 -3.93 2.59 -14.96
C ALA A 1 -3.29 1.56 -15.89
N VAL A 2 -2.12 1.02 -15.57
CA VAL A 2 -1.35 0.08 -16.44
C VAL A 2 -1.54 -1.41 -16.08
N GLY A 3 -2.45 -1.72 -15.14
CA GLY A 3 -2.80 -3.12 -14.83
C GLY A 3 -1.90 -3.85 -13.82
N LYS A 4 -1.03 -3.16 -13.07
CA LYS A 4 -0.12 -3.77 -12.07
C LYS A 4 -0.84 -4.69 -11.07
N SER A 5 -1.93 -4.20 -10.47
CA SER A 5 -2.70 -4.98 -9.49
C SER A 5 -3.38 -6.20 -10.13
N THR A 6 -3.76 -6.11 -11.41
CA THR A 6 -4.28 -7.26 -12.18
C THR A 6 -3.19 -8.32 -12.39
N PHE A 7 -1.99 -7.89 -12.75
CA PHE A 7 -0.85 -8.80 -12.90
C PHE A 7 -0.44 -9.46 -11.58
N LEU A 8 -0.46 -8.72 -10.46
CA LEU A 8 -0.22 -9.28 -9.13
C LEU A 8 -1.23 -10.37 -8.75
N LYS A 9 -2.52 -10.17 -9.07
CA LYS A 9 -3.54 -11.22 -8.87
C LYS A 9 -3.21 -12.50 -9.64
N LEU A 10 -2.72 -12.38 -10.88
CA LEU A 10 -2.30 -13.52 -11.68
C LEU A 10 -1.08 -14.22 -11.07
N LEU A 11 -0.09 -13.47 -10.60
CA LEU A 11 1.09 -14.02 -9.92
C LEU A 11 0.69 -14.76 -8.63
N GLY A 12 -0.25 -14.24 -7.86
CA GLY A 12 -0.72 -14.90 -6.64
C GLY A 12 -1.46 -16.20 -6.90
N ALA A 13 -2.20 -16.27 -8.01
CA ALA A 13 -2.84 -17.51 -8.46
C ALA A 13 -1.84 -18.54 -9.00
N THR A 14 -0.75 -18.08 -9.64
CA THR A 14 0.27 -18.95 -10.25
C THR A 14 1.29 -19.45 -9.22
N PHE A 15 1.62 -18.61 -8.23
CA PHE A 15 2.62 -18.87 -7.19
C PHE A 15 2.05 -18.57 -5.80
N PRO A 16 1.24 -19.47 -5.22
CA PRO A 16 0.62 -19.28 -3.90
C PRO A 16 1.63 -19.10 -2.75
N GLN A 17 2.86 -19.55 -2.94
CA GLN A 17 3.96 -19.44 -1.99
C GLN A 17 4.67 -18.08 -2.02
N TRP A 18 4.38 -17.23 -3.02
CA TRP A 18 4.98 -15.90 -3.10
C TRP A 18 4.25 -14.93 -2.19
N HIS A 19 5.02 -14.06 -1.52
CA HIS A 19 4.46 -13.00 -0.73
C HIS A 19 4.26 -11.76 -1.61
N LEU A 20 3.00 -11.39 -1.83
CA LEU A 20 2.62 -10.26 -2.66
C LEU A 20 2.07 -9.13 -1.79
N VAL A 21 2.68 -7.95 -1.89
CA VAL A 21 2.27 -6.76 -1.14
C VAL A 21 1.72 -5.73 -2.12
N THR A 22 0.42 -5.46 -2.05
CA THR A 22 -0.26 -4.47 -2.91
C THR A 22 -0.13 -3.06 -2.34
N GLU A 23 -0.35 -2.04 -3.17
CA GLU A 23 -0.35 -0.66 -2.69
C GLU A 23 -1.50 -0.44 -1.68
N PRO A 24 -1.25 0.25 -0.54
CA PRO A 24 -2.27 0.51 0.48
C PRO A 24 -3.23 1.65 0.06
N VAL A 25 -3.75 1.61 -1.17
CA VAL A 25 -4.63 2.66 -1.74
C VAL A 25 -5.89 2.87 -0.89
N THR A 26 -6.40 1.81 -0.27
CA THR A 26 -7.56 1.89 0.63
C THR A 26 -7.27 2.78 1.83
N GLN A 27 -6.05 2.69 2.41
CA GLN A 27 -5.63 3.54 3.53
C GLN A 27 -5.54 5.01 3.12
N TRP A 28 -5.15 5.30 1.88
CA TRP A 28 -5.08 6.68 1.37
C TRP A 28 -6.44 7.32 1.13
N ARG A 29 -7.48 6.50 0.91
CA ARG A 29 -8.86 6.96 0.71
C ARG A 29 -9.64 7.10 2.01
N LYS A 30 -9.21 6.40 3.06
CA LYS A 30 -9.87 6.36 4.36
C LYS A 30 -8.85 6.60 5.47
N VAL A 31 -8.37 7.84 5.55
CA VAL A 31 -7.50 8.24 6.66
C VAL A 31 -8.37 8.59 7.85
N PRO A 32 -8.18 7.96 9.03
CA PRO A 32 -8.91 8.31 10.23
C PRO A 32 -8.64 9.78 10.57
N ALA A 33 -9.69 10.59 10.62
CA ALA A 33 -9.58 11.91 11.21
C ALA A 33 -9.50 11.69 12.73
N ASP A 34 -8.33 11.97 13.30
CA ASP A 34 -8.15 12.16 14.75
C ASP A 34 -7.80 10.94 15.62
N GLY A 35 -6.96 10.02 15.14
CA GLY A 35 -6.23 9.05 15.99
C GLY A 35 -7.09 8.12 16.88
N THR A 36 -8.41 8.17 16.72
CA THR A 36 -9.41 7.46 17.47
C THR A 36 -10.13 6.49 16.53
N ASP A 37 -10.41 5.32 17.06
CA ASP A 37 -10.94 4.17 16.32
C ASP A 37 -12.12 4.54 15.42
N GLU A 38 -12.16 3.87 14.26
CA GLU A 38 -12.86 4.18 12.99
C GLU A 38 -14.40 4.40 13.00
N ALA A 39 -15.02 4.68 14.14
CA ALA A 39 -16.48 4.63 14.26
C ALA A 39 -17.21 5.98 14.21
N SER A 40 -16.54 7.14 14.29
CA SER A 40 -17.31 8.40 14.53
C SER A 40 -16.76 9.71 13.95
N ALA A 41 -15.53 9.76 13.45
CA ALA A 41 -14.96 10.95 12.81
C ALA A 41 -14.76 10.69 11.31
N GLY A 42 -15.30 11.57 10.46
CA GLY A 42 -15.33 11.36 9.00
C GLY A 42 -13.97 10.95 8.42
N SER A 43 -13.94 9.92 7.59
CA SER A 43 -12.71 9.46 6.94
C SER A 43 -12.26 10.46 5.86
N ALA A 44 -11.04 10.99 5.96
CA ALA A 44 -10.49 11.90 4.96
C ALA A 44 -9.91 11.10 3.77
N ASN A 45 -10.22 11.54 2.54
CA ASN A 45 -9.67 10.95 1.32
C ASN A 45 -8.47 11.78 0.84
N LEU A 46 -7.28 11.50 1.39
CA LEU A 46 -6.05 12.23 1.03
C LEU A 46 -5.71 12.11 -0.46
N LEU A 47 -6.01 10.96 -1.07
CA LEU A 47 -5.80 10.78 -2.50
C LEU A 47 -6.63 11.79 -3.31
N GLN A 48 -7.89 11.97 -2.95
CA GLN A 48 -8.76 12.95 -3.60
C GLN A 48 -8.32 14.39 -3.31
N MET A 49 -7.94 14.69 -2.07
CA MET A 49 -7.46 16.03 -1.66
C MET A 49 -6.18 16.42 -2.42
N MET A 50 -5.29 15.47 -2.67
CA MET A 50 -4.10 15.67 -3.52
C MET A 50 -4.46 16.03 -4.96
N TYR A 51 -5.47 15.37 -5.55
CA TYR A 51 -5.91 15.72 -6.91
C TYR A 51 -6.69 17.04 -6.98
N GLN A 52 -7.39 17.43 -5.91
CA GLN A 52 -8.15 18.67 -5.87
C GLN A 52 -7.28 19.90 -5.63
N GLU A 53 -6.35 19.84 -4.68
CA GLU A 53 -5.48 20.97 -4.31
C GLU A 53 -4.03 20.49 -4.09
N PRO A 54 -3.28 20.21 -5.17
CA PRO A 54 -1.95 19.62 -5.08
C PRO A 54 -0.96 20.52 -4.35
N ALA A 55 -1.04 21.85 -4.51
CA ALA A 55 -0.17 22.80 -3.82
C ALA A 55 -0.26 22.68 -2.28
N ARG A 56 -1.43 22.27 -1.77
CA ARG A 56 -1.66 22.08 -0.33
C ARG A 56 -1.35 20.65 0.13
N TRP A 57 -1.70 19.65 -0.68
CA TRP A 57 -1.75 18.25 -0.23
C TRP A 57 -0.69 17.33 -0.82
N SER A 58 0.08 17.75 -1.83
CA SER A 58 1.09 16.89 -2.44
C SER A 58 2.15 16.44 -1.44
N TYR A 59 2.70 17.33 -0.61
CA TYR A 59 3.71 16.95 0.39
C TYR A 59 3.16 15.95 1.41
N THR A 60 1.96 16.22 1.94
CA THR A 60 1.28 15.36 2.92
C THR A 60 0.99 13.99 2.31
N PHE A 61 0.44 13.95 1.10
CA PHE A 61 0.11 12.70 0.41
C PHE A 61 1.36 11.90 0.09
N GLN A 62 2.42 12.51 -0.45
CA GLN A 62 3.67 11.80 -0.79
C GLN A 62 4.38 11.24 0.46
N THR A 63 4.36 12.00 1.56
CA THR A 63 4.91 11.52 2.83
C THR A 63 4.09 10.34 3.36
N PHE A 64 2.76 10.43 3.31
CA PHE A 64 1.86 9.38 3.77
C PHE A 64 1.93 8.12 2.90
N SER A 65 1.98 8.26 1.57
CA SER A 65 2.10 7.14 0.63
C SER A 65 3.42 6.39 0.83
N CYS A 66 4.53 7.11 0.97
CA CYS A 66 5.85 6.52 1.20
C CYS A 66 5.90 5.75 2.53
N ILE A 67 5.43 6.37 3.63
CA ILE A 67 5.43 5.73 4.96
C ILE A 67 4.50 4.52 5.00
N SER A 68 3.28 4.62 4.46
CA SER A 68 2.34 3.50 4.43
C SER A 68 2.87 2.33 3.59
N ARG A 69 3.54 2.61 2.47
CA ARG A 69 4.23 1.57 1.69
C ARG A 69 5.37 0.93 2.49
N LEU A 70 6.22 1.74 3.12
CA LEU A 70 7.32 1.24 3.94
C LEU A 70 6.81 0.34 5.08
N LYS A 71 5.73 0.73 5.75
CA LYS A 71 5.08 -0.09 6.77
C LYS A 71 4.62 -1.44 6.22
N ALA A 72 3.91 -1.46 5.10
CA ALA A 72 3.49 -2.69 4.45
C ALA A 72 4.66 -3.57 4.00
N MET A 73 5.80 -2.98 3.63
CA MET A 73 7.02 -3.71 3.27
C MET A 73 7.74 -4.32 4.49
N LEU A 74 7.59 -3.70 5.67
CA LEU A 74 8.21 -4.13 6.92
C LEU A 74 7.32 -5.08 7.75
N GLU A 75 6.05 -5.27 7.35
CA GLU A 75 5.17 -6.23 8.01
C GLU A 75 5.76 -7.64 7.94
N PRO A 76 5.74 -8.38 9.06
CA PRO A 76 6.30 -9.72 9.08
C PRO A 76 5.53 -10.62 8.10
N PRO A 77 6.23 -11.50 7.37
CA PRO A 77 5.57 -12.41 6.45
C PRO A 77 4.66 -13.36 7.25
N PRO A 78 3.55 -13.84 6.65
CA PRO A 78 2.75 -14.89 7.27
C PRO A 78 3.60 -16.12 7.55
N GLU A 79 3.31 -16.82 8.66
CA GLU A 79 4.03 -18.02 9.07
C GLU A 79 4.16 -19.01 7.91
N ARG A 80 5.39 -19.41 7.60
CA ARG A 80 5.67 -20.31 6.49
C ARG A 80 5.56 -21.76 6.95
N LEU A 81 4.98 -22.59 6.09
CA LEU A 81 5.08 -24.03 6.24
C LEU A 81 6.56 -24.46 6.12
N PRO A 82 7.06 -25.33 7.02
CA PRO A 82 8.42 -25.86 6.94
C PRO A 82 8.67 -26.54 5.58
N GLY A 83 9.81 -26.24 4.95
CA GLY A 83 10.22 -26.87 3.67
C GLY A 83 9.80 -26.12 2.40
N THR A 84 9.27 -24.90 2.51
CA THR A 84 8.97 -24.07 1.34
C THR A 84 10.26 -23.49 0.71
N PRO A 85 10.43 -23.56 -0.62
CA PRO A 85 11.60 -23.00 -1.31
C PRO A 85 11.67 -21.47 -1.16
N SER A 86 12.85 -20.92 -1.46
CA SER A 86 13.26 -19.52 -1.26
C SER A 86 12.11 -18.50 -1.38
N PRO A 87 11.90 -17.63 -0.37
CA PRO A 87 10.76 -16.74 -0.35
C PRO A 87 10.91 -15.62 -1.38
N VAL A 88 10.02 -15.59 -2.37
CA VAL A 88 9.91 -14.46 -3.31
C VAL A 88 8.95 -13.44 -2.74
N TRP A 89 9.40 -12.18 -2.68
CA TRP A 89 8.60 -11.04 -2.25
C TRP A 89 8.42 -10.10 -3.42
N VAL A 90 7.18 -9.80 -3.75
CA VAL A 90 6.84 -8.88 -4.83
C VAL A 90 6.01 -7.74 -4.25
N PHE A 91 6.51 -6.53 -4.45
CA PHE A 91 5.85 -5.31 -4.01
C PHE A 91 5.23 -4.60 -5.20
N GLU A 92 4.00 -4.13 -5.05
CA GLU A 92 3.40 -3.22 -6.00
C GLU A 92 4.08 -1.85 -5.87
N ARG A 93 4.99 -1.56 -6.81
CA ARG A 93 5.96 -0.44 -6.78
C ARG A 93 6.91 -0.47 -5.58
N SER A 94 7.70 0.60 -5.44
CA SER A 94 8.74 0.73 -4.41
C SER A 94 8.83 2.16 -3.89
N VAL A 95 9.50 2.35 -2.76
CA VAL A 95 9.83 3.68 -2.21
C VAL A 95 10.61 4.56 -3.20
N TYR A 96 11.33 3.95 -4.15
CA TYR A 96 12.01 4.69 -5.21
C TYR A 96 11.02 5.35 -6.18
N SER A 97 9.93 4.65 -6.52
CA SER A 97 8.90 5.17 -7.41
C SER A 97 7.98 6.22 -6.78
N ASP A 98 8.04 6.41 -5.46
CA ASP A 98 7.37 7.53 -4.79
C ASP A 98 8.22 8.80 -4.84
N ARG A 99 9.56 8.68 -4.97
CA ARG A 99 10.50 9.81 -4.97
C ARG A 99 10.93 10.26 -6.37
N TYR A 100 11.13 9.31 -7.29
CA TYR A 100 11.63 9.53 -8.65
C TYR A 100 10.56 9.18 -9.68
#